data_AF-A0A534VVN4-F1
#
_entry.id   AF-A0A534VVN4-F1
#
_cell.length_a   1.000
_cell.length_b   1.000
_cell.length_c   1.000
_cell.angle_alpha   90.00
_cell.angle_beta   90.00
_cell.angle_gamma   90.00
#
_symmetry.space_group_name_H-M   'P 1'
#
loop_
_entity.id
_entity.type
_entity.pdbx_description
1 polymer ?
#
loop_
_entity_poly.entity_id
_entity_poly.type
_entity_poly.pdbx_seq_one_letter_code
_entity_poly.pdbx_strand_id
1 'polypeptide(L)'
;MALHADLTREIDEGPAGPAVGAFFDVDGTLIAGFSAVAFLRDRLASGRMGARDLVDALLSTARFRLGRLGFSGLIAATAAWLRDVPEQELEELSERIFARALATAIYPESRALVQAHRRRGHTLAVVSSATRYQIEPIARELGIPNVLCTRLEVQNGRLTGRHLWPTVYGGGKAMAARELARAQGIDLAQSYFYTDSHEDLPLLEIVGRPRPTNPNRRLAAVAALRGWPARRFTTRGTPGLVDVVRSSLALASIVPSFALGAVPGVLNWSRRDMVNLAITTWGEVGTALAGVHLQVHGEEHLWSHRPAVFVFNHQSAIDMLLLCKLLRRDFVGVAKQEARRNPLFGPAFALAGTVFIDRFDRQRAIAALRPAIAALKAGMSLVIAPEGTRSPTPRLGPFKKGAFHMAMGGGVPIVP
;
A
#
# COMPACT_ATOMS: atom_id res chain seq x y z
N MET A 1 1.24 -11.66 19.49
CA MET A 1 0.35 -12.35 18.52
C MET A 1 0.63 -11.76 17.14
N ALA A 2 0.78 -12.59 16.11
CA ALA A 2 1.02 -12.08 14.75
C ALA A 2 -0.16 -11.20 14.29
N LEU A 3 0.14 -10.07 13.65
CA LEU A 3 -0.87 -9.19 13.07
C LEU A 3 -1.75 -10.01 12.11
N HIS A 4 -3.07 -9.97 12.29
CA HIS A 4 -4.07 -10.76 11.56
C HIS A 4 -4.09 -12.28 11.82
N ALA A 5 -3.51 -12.78 12.91
CA ALA A 5 -3.57 -14.22 13.25
C ALA A 5 -5.00 -14.79 13.25
N ASP A 6 -5.97 -14.04 13.78
CA ASP A 6 -7.37 -14.47 13.81
C ASP A 6 -8.02 -14.54 12.43
N LEU A 7 -7.54 -13.74 11.48
CA LEU A 7 -8.00 -13.74 10.10
C LEU A 7 -7.48 -14.96 9.34
N THR A 8 -6.22 -15.36 9.60
CA THR A 8 -5.56 -16.45 8.87
C THR A 8 -5.69 -17.81 9.53
N ARG A 9 -6.12 -17.87 10.79
CA ARG A 9 -6.21 -19.10 11.59
C ARG A 9 -6.87 -20.27 10.85
N GLU A 10 -8.03 -20.03 10.25
CA GLU A 10 -8.78 -21.07 9.54
C GLU A 10 -8.01 -21.65 8.34
N ILE A 11 -7.20 -20.83 7.69
CA ILE A 11 -6.35 -21.25 6.56
C ILE A 11 -5.15 -22.03 7.12
N ASP A 12 -4.51 -21.48 8.16
CA ASP A 12 -3.34 -22.07 8.79
C ASP A 12 -3.64 -23.47 9.38
N GLU A 13 -4.85 -23.68 9.90
CA GLU A 13 -5.37 -24.96 10.43
C GLU A 13 -6.06 -25.84 9.37
N GLY A 14 -6.33 -25.31 8.17
CA GLY A 14 -7.05 -25.98 7.10
C GLY A 14 -6.24 -27.03 6.34
N PRO A 15 -6.79 -27.63 5.25
CA PRO A 15 -6.03 -28.55 4.38
C PRO A 15 -4.78 -27.87 3.80
N ALA A 16 -3.80 -28.67 3.35
CA ALA A 16 -2.57 -28.19 2.74
C ALA A 16 -2.38 -28.79 1.35
N GLY A 17 -1.51 -28.16 0.58
CA GLY A 17 -1.01 -28.68 -0.69
C GLY A 17 -1.64 -28.02 -1.92
N PRO A 18 -1.07 -28.30 -3.10
CA PRO A 18 -1.41 -27.60 -4.35
C PRO A 18 -2.80 -27.95 -4.87
N ALA A 19 -3.40 -29.05 -4.40
CA ALA A 19 -4.77 -29.44 -4.74
C ALA A 19 -5.83 -28.46 -4.18
N VAL A 20 -5.47 -27.60 -3.22
CA VAL A 20 -6.38 -26.57 -2.71
C VAL A 20 -6.10 -25.26 -3.44
N GLY A 21 -7.11 -24.72 -4.11
CA GLY A 21 -7.05 -23.43 -4.79
C GLY A 21 -7.41 -22.28 -3.87
N ALA A 22 -6.74 -21.15 -4.03
CA ALA A 22 -7.11 -19.89 -3.41
C ALA A 22 -7.30 -18.83 -4.52
N PHE A 23 -8.56 -18.57 -4.84
CA PHE A 23 -8.97 -17.66 -5.88
C PHE A 23 -9.31 -16.29 -5.28
N PHE A 24 -8.75 -15.22 -5.84
CA PHE A 24 -8.95 -13.87 -5.33
C PHE A 24 -9.47 -12.95 -6.44
N ASP A 25 -10.61 -12.32 -6.22
CA ASP A 25 -10.94 -11.11 -6.99
C ASP A 25 -10.02 -9.95 -6.60
N VAL A 26 -9.90 -8.95 -7.47
CA VAL A 26 -8.99 -7.82 -7.25
C VAL A 26 -9.73 -6.62 -6.69
N ASP A 27 -10.62 -6.05 -7.50
CA ASP A 27 -11.34 -4.82 -7.16
C ASP A 27 -12.26 -5.08 -5.97
N GLY A 28 -12.26 -4.17 -4.99
CA GLY A 28 -13.01 -4.34 -3.74
C GLY A 28 -12.50 -5.43 -2.78
N THR A 29 -11.64 -6.35 -3.25
CA THR A 29 -11.22 -7.56 -2.53
C THR A 29 -9.74 -7.53 -2.15
N LEU A 30 -8.81 -7.61 -3.11
CA LEU A 30 -7.38 -7.44 -2.84
C LEU A 30 -7.02 -5.96 -2.63
N ILE A 31 -7.68 -5.06 -3.35
CA ILE A 31 -7.48 -3.61 -3.27
C ILE A 31 -8.73 -2.88 -2.81
N ALA A 32 -8.55 -1.74 -2.15
CA ALA A 32 -9.64 -0.83 -1.83
C ALA A 32 -10.06 -0.03 -3.06
N GLY A 33 -11.35 -0.13 -3.41
CA GLY A 33 -11.92 0.51 -4.60
C GLY A 33 -11.66 -0.29 -5.87
N PHE A 34 -11.69 0.40 -7.01
CA PHE A 34 -11.61 -0.21 -8.34
C PHE A 34 -10.38 0.27 -9.10
N SER A 35 -9.59 -0.67 -9.62
CA SER A 35 -8.41 -0.44 -10.45
C SER A 35 -8.72 0.44 -11.66
N ALA A 36 -9.86 0.21 -12.32
CA ALA A 36 -10.32 1.03 -13.45
C ALA A 36 -10.42 2.53 -13.13
N VAL A 37 -10.78 2.90 -11.89
CA VAL A 37 -10.87 4.32 -11.48
C VAL A 37 -9.48 4.97 -11.45
N ALA A 38 -8.44 4.24 -11.06
CA ALA A 38 -7.07 4.77 -11.07
C ALA A 38 -6.61 5.06 -12.51
N PHE A 39 -6.90 4.15 -13.45
CA PHE A 39 -6.62 4.35 -14.88
C PHE A 39 -7.41 5.51 -15.49
N LEU A 40 -8.69 5.64 -15.13
CA LEU A 40 -9.51 6.76 -15.58
C LEU A 40 -8.98 8.09 -15.06
N ARG A 41 -8.61 8.17 -13.77
CA ARG A 41 -8.03 9.38 -13.17
C ARG A 41 -6.70 9.78 -13.82
N ASP A 42 -5.83 8.82 -14.11
CA ASP A 42 -4.55 9.11 -14.78
C ASP A 42 -4.77 9.62 -16.21
N ARG A 43 -5.70 9.02 -16.96
CA ARG A 43 -6.09 9.50 -18.29
C ARG A 43 -6.67 10.92 -18.28
N LEU A 44 -7.51 11.25 -17.29
CA LEU A 44 -8.02 12.61 -17.11
C LEU A 44 -6.90 13.60 -16.76
N ALA A 45 -6.01 13.24 -15.83
CA ALA A 45 -4.91 14.09 -15.40
C ALA A 45 -3.84 14.31 -16.48
N SER A 46 -3.68 13.35 -17.41
CA SER A 46 -2.74 13.46 -18.54
C SER A 46 -3.31 14.18 -19.76
N GLY A 47 -4.57 14.62 -19.73
CA GLY A 47 -5.22 15.30 -20.85
C GLY A 47 -5.50 14.38 -22.05
N ARG A 48 -5.40 13.06 -21.87
CA ARG A 48 -5.61 12.04 -22.93
C ARG A 48 -7.09 11.70 -23.15
N MET A 49 -8.00 12.42 -22.51
CA MET A 49 -9.45 12.28 -22.69
C MET A 49 -10.05 13.58 -23.20
N GLY A 50 -10.71 13.51 -24.36
CA GLY A 50 -11.57 14.58 -24.83
C GLY A 50 -12.91 14.62 -24.09
N ALA A 51 -13.65 15.72 -24.24
CA ALA A 51 -14.99 15.87 -23.66
C ALA A 51 -15.98 14.81 -24.17
N ARG A 52 -15.85 14.38 -25.44
CA ARG A 52 -16.68 13.33 -26.04
C ARG A 52 -16.39 11.96 -25.40
N ASP A 53 -15.12 11.60 -25.23
CA ASP A 53 -14.72 10.34 -24.60
C ASP A 53 -15.23 10.23 -23.15
N LEU A 54 -15.21 11.35 -22.42
CA LEU A 54 -15.76 11.41 -21.06
C LEU A 54 -17.27 11.18 -21.03
N VAL A 55 -18.02 11.80 -21.95
CA VAL A 55 -19.46 11.60 -22.09
C VAL A 55 -19.77 10.15 -22.45
N ASP A 56 -19.04 9.56 -23.41
CA ASP A 56 -19.24 8.17 -23.83
C ASP A 56 -18.92 7.18 -22.70
N ALA A 57 -17.89 7.45 -21.90
CA ALA A 57 -17.56 6.68 -20.69
C ALA A 57 -18.69 6.71 -19.66
N LEU A 58 -19.23 7.90 -19.39
CA LEU A 58 -20.32 8.10 -18.44
C LEU A 58 -21.60 7.42 -18.93
N LEU A 59 -21.96 7.60 -20.20
CA LEU A 59 -23.14 6.97 -20.80
C LEU A 59 -23.03 5.44 -20.81
N SER A 60 -21.87 4.89 -21.16
CA SER A 60 -21.64 3.44 -21.16
C SER A 60 -21.74 2.84 -19.76
N THR A 61 -21.15 3.51 -18.76
CA THR A 61 -21.24 3.11 -17.35
C THR A 61 -22.68 3.20 -16.82
N ALA A 62 -23.41 4.26 -17.19
CA ALA A 62 -24.81 4.43 -16.81
C ALA A 62 -25.70 3.35 -17.42
N ARG A 63 -25.54 3.06 -18.72
CA ARG A 63 -26.27 2.00 -19.43
C ARG A 63 -26.01 0.63 -18.81
N PHE A 64 -24.77 0.33 -18.42
CA PHE A 64 -24.42 -0.90 -17.72
C PHE A 64 -25.11 -0.99 -16.35
N ARG A 65 -25.06 0.06 -15.53
CA ARG A 65 -25.75 0.09 -14.23
C ARG A 65 -27.27 -0.07 -14.32
N LEU A 66 -27.87 0.44 -15.39
CA LEU A 66 -29.29 0.30 -15.68
C LEU A 66 -29.65 -1.06 -16.31
N GLY A 67 -28.69 -1.98 -16.47
CA GLY A 67 -28.91 -3.29 -17.09
C GLY A 67 -29.16 -3.26 -18.60
N ARG A 68 -28.97 -2.09 -19.25
CA ARG A 68 -29.17 -1.90 -20.70
C ARG A 68 -27.93 -2.24 -21.54
N LEU A 69 -26.80 -2.52 -20.89
CA LEU A 69 -25.54 -2.92 -21.53
C LEU A 69 -24.98 -4.11 -20.73
N GLY A 70 -24.64 -5.21 -21.40
CA GLY A 70 -23.91 -6.31 -20.77
C GLY A 70 -22.44 -5.95 -20.51
N PHE A 71 -21.78 -6.66 -19.59
CA PHE A 71 -20.37 -6.39 -19.25
C PHE A 71 -19.44 -6.43 -20.48
N SER A 72 -19.65 -7.37 -21.41
CA SER A 72 -18.88 -7.43 -22.66
C SER A 72 -19.03 -6.17 -23.52
N GLY A 73 -20.19 -5.51 -23.48
CA GLY A 73 -20.42 -4.23 -24.16
C GLY A 73 -19.68 -3.06 -23.48
N LEU A 74 -19.61 -3.06 -22.14
CA LEU A 74 -18.84 -2.07 -21.38
C LEU A 74 -17.33 -2.22 -21.68
N ILE A 75 -16.82 -3.45 -21.64
CA ILE A 75 -15.42 -3.72 -22.00
C ILE A 75 -15.16 -3.36 -23.45
N ALA A 76 -16.03 -3.72 -24.39
CA ALA A 76 -15.86 -3.34 -25.80
C ALA A 76 -15.79 -1.82 -26.00
N ALA A 77 -16.63 -1.04 -25.30
CA ALA A 77 -16.59 0.42 -25.35
C ALA A 77 -15.25 0.96 -24.84
N THR A 78 -14.75 0.44 -23.71
CA THR A 78 -13.44 0.86 -23.18
C THR A 78 -12.25 0.38 -24.02
N ALA A 79 -12.35 -0.82 -24.62
CA ALA A 79 -11.32 -1.39 -25.47
C ALA A 79 -11.22 -0.64 -26.80
N ALA A 80 -12.33 -0.14 -27.35
CA ALA A 80 -12.34 0.63 -28.59
C ALA A 80 -11.40 1.86 -28.53
N TRP A 81 -11.27 2.50 -27.36
CA TRP A 81 -10.34 3.63 -27.15
C TRP A 81 -8.87 3.23 -27.08
N LEU A 82 -8.58 1.93 -27.06
CA LEU A 82 -7.23 1.38 -27.07
C LEU A 82 -6.81 0.94 -28.48
N ARG A 83 -7.64 1.15 -29.51
CA ARG A 83 -7.28 0.80 -30.88
C ARG A 83 -5.98 1.49 -31.30
N ASP A 84 -5.10 0.72 -31.91
CA ASP A 84 -3.78 1.12 -32.42
C ASP A 84 -2.78 1.61 -31.36
N VAL A 85 -3.12 1.49 -30.07
CA VAL A 85 -2.17 1.78 -28.98
C VAL A 85 -1.12 0.66 -28.93
N PRO A 86 0.19 0.97 -28.87
CA PRO A 86 1.23 -0.03 -28.63
C PRO A 86 1.03 -0.74 -27.29
N GLU A 87 1.15 -2.07 -27.26
CA GLU A 87 1.01 -2.85 -26.03
C GLU A 87 1.99 -2.40 -24.94
N GLN A 88 3.23 -2.12 -25.34
CA GLN A 88 4.28 -1.63 -24.45
C GLN A 88 3.89 -0.33 -23.73
N GLU A 89 3.11 0.56 -24.37
CA GLU A 89 2.65 1.79 -23.72
C GLU A 89 1.68 1.47 -22.56
N LEU A 90 0.84 0.44 -22.70
CA LEU A 90 -0.05 -0.02 -21.64
C LEU A 90 0.71 -0.73 -20.51
N GLU A 91 1.76 -1.47 -20.84
CA GLU A 91 2.65 -2.08 -19.84
C GLU A 91 3.41 -1.03 -19.02
N GLU A 92 3.93 0.02 -19.65
CA GLU A 92 4.55 1.12 -18.90
C GLU A 92 3.53 1.91 -18.07
N LEU A 93 2.34 2.12 -18.63
CA LEU A 93 1.25 2.80 -17.93
C LEU A 93 0.82 2.02 -16.69
N SER A 94 0.72 0.69 -16.78
CA SER A 94 0.33 -0.14 -15.65
C SER A 94 1.32 -0.06 -14.49
N GLU A 95 2.63 -0.13 -14.76
CA GLU A 95 3.67 -0.04 -13.74
C GLU A 95 3.65 1.34 -13.06
N ARG A 96 3.46 2.42 -13.82
CA ARG A 96 3.33 3.78 -13.27
C ARG A 96 2.10 3.91 -12.36
N ILE A 97 0.93 3.46 -12.81
CA ILE A 97 -0.32 3.55 -12.03
C ILE A 97 -0.22 2.67 -10.79
N PHE A 98 0.38 1.49 -10.91
CA PHE A 98 0.61 0.60 -9.78
C PHE A 98 1.43 1.28 -8.68
N ALA A 99 2.61 1.80 -9.04
CA ALA A 99 3.49 2.47 -8.08
C ALA A 99 2.86 3.72 -7.44
N ARG A 100 2.08 4.48 -8.20
CA ARG A 100 1.47 5.74 -7.74
C ARG A 100 0.22 5.54 -6.88
N ALA A 101 -0.60 4.52 -7.17
CA ALA A 101 -1.93 4.42 -6.60
C ALA A 101 -2.32 3.00 -6.14
N LEU A 102 -2.09 1.95 -6.94
CA LEU A 102 -2.65 0.64 -6.61
C LEU A 102 -1.88 -0.07 -5.49
N ALA A 103 -0.56 0.14 -5.40
CA ALA A 103 0.29 -0.48 -4.39
C ALA A 103 -0.17 -0.15 -2.95
N THR A 104 -0.56 1.11 -2.71
CA THR A 104 -1.06 1.57 -1.40
C THR A 104 -2.52 1.20 -1.16
N ALA A 105 -3.28 0.89 -2.23
CA ALA A 105 -4.67 0.46 -2.14
C ALA A 105 -4.80 -1.01 -1.72
N ILE A 106 -3.75 -1.83 -1.84
CA ILE A 106 -3.76 -3.23 -1.39
C ILE A 106 -4.05 -3.30 0.12
N TYR A 107 -5.04 -4.08 0.52
CA TYR A 107 -5.36 -4.32 1.93
C TYR A 107 -4.24 -5.14 2.60
N PRO A 108 -3.72 -4.70 3.77
CA PRO A 108 -2.84 -5.52 4.60
C PRO A 108 -3.44 -6.89 4.95
N GLU A 109 -4.75 -6.94 5.22
CA GLU A 109 -5.52 -8.15 5.48
C GLU A 109 -5.46 -9.11 4.28
N SER A 110 -5.65 -8.60 3.07
CA SER A 110 -5.56 -9.40 1.84
C SER A 110 -4.15 -9.92 1.61
N ARG A 111 -3.10 -9.15 1.94
CA ARG A 111 -1.71 -9.66 1.94
C ARG A 111 -1.55 -10.82 2.93
N ALA A 112 -2.09 -10.69 4.14
CA ALA A 112 -2.01 -11.72 5.16
C ALA A 112 -2.71 -13.01 4.71
N LEU A 113 -3.90 -12.91 4.09
CA LEU A 113 -4.62 -14.04 3.51
C LEU A 113 -3.79 -14.75 2.43
N VAL A 114 -3.26 -14.00 1.45
CA VAL A 114 -2.43 -14.57 0.38
C VAL A 114 -1.20 -15.28 0.95
N GLN A 115 -0.54 -14.68 1.94
CA GLN A 115 0.61 -15.30 2.59
C GLN A 115 0.25 -16.57 3.37
N ALA A 116 -0.92 -16.60 4.02
CA ALA A 116 -1.41 -17.81 4.70
C ALA A 116 -1.65 -18.95 3.72
N HIS A 117 -2.31 -18.68 2.59
CA HIS A 117 -2.49 -19.69 1.55
C HIS A 117 -1.15 -20.15 0.96
N ARG A 118 -0.19 -19.24 0.77
CA ARG A 118 1.17 -19.60 0.35
C ARG A 118 1.85 -20.53 1.33
N ARG A 119 1.80 -20.24 2.64
CA ARG A 119 2.40 -21.09 3.69
C ARG A 119 1.82 -22.51 3.69
N ARG A 120 0.54 -22.65 3.34
CA ARG A 120 -0.13 -23.96 3.21
C ARG A 120 0.12 -24.67 1.88
N GLY A 121 0.88 -24.06 0.97
CA GLY A 121 1.19 -24.64 -0.34
C GLY A 121 0.00 -24.66 -1.30
N HIS A 122 -1.00 -23.82 -1.08
CA HIS A 122 -2.18 -23.72 -1.95
C HIS A 122 -1.83 -23.12 -3.32
N THR A 123 -2.58 -23.52 -4.34
CA THR A 123 -2.49 -22.93 -5.68
C THR A 123 -3.18 -21.57 -5.68
N LEU A 124 -2.39 -20.50 -5.78
CA LEU A 124 -2.89 -19.12 -5.75
C LEU A 124 -3.28 -18.65 -7.16
N ALA A 125 -4.46 -18.04 -7.28
CA ALA A 125 -4.92 -17.45 -8.53
C ALA A 125 -5.66 -16.12 -8.31
N VAL A 126 -5.37 -15.12 -9.13
CA VAL A 126 -6.24 -13.96 -9.30
C VAL A 126 -7.32 -14.30 -10.32
N VAL A 127 -8.58 -13.95 -10.04
CA VAL A 127 -9.71 -14.13 -10.96
C VAL A 127 -10.51 -12.83 -11.02
N SER A 128 -10.33 -12.06 -12.08
CA SER A 128 -10.92 -10.72 -12.17
C SER A 128 -11.40 -10.37 -13.56
N SER A 129 -12.44 -9.54 -13.63
CA SER A 129 -12.97 -9.03 -14.90
C SER A 129 -12.13 -7.90 -15.49
N ALA A 130 -11.23 -7.32 -14.68
CA ALA A 130 -10.22 -6.36 -15.09
C ALA A 130 -9.25 -6.95 -16.14
N THR A 131 -8.51 -6.08 -16.82
CA THR A 131 -7.53 -6.51 -17.84
C THR A 131 -6.20 -6.91 -17.21
N ARG A 132 -5.38 -7.68 -17.93
CA ARG A 132 -4.03 -8.07 -17.48
C ARG A 132 -3.18 -6.88 -17.02
N TYR A 133 -3.27 -5.75 -17.73
CA TYR A 133 -2.54 -4.52 -17.40
C TYR A 133 -2.96 -3.93 -16.04
N GLN A 134 -4.19 -4.16 -15.59
CA GLN A 134 -4.64 -3.63 -14.29
C GLN A 134 -4.18 -4.49 -13.12
N ILE A 135 -4.06 -5.80 -13.34
CA ILE A 135 -3.95 -6.77 -12.25
C ILE A 135 -2.59 -7.48 -12.17
N GLU A 136 -1.83 -7.60 -13.26
CA GLU A 136 -0.53 -8.29 -13.27
C GLU A 136 0.46 -7.64 -12.28
N PRO A 137 0.59 -6.30 -12.20
CA PRO A 137 1.45 -5.69 -11.19
C PRO A 137 1.03 -6.02 -9.75
N ILE A 138 -0.28 -6.10 -9.48
CA ILE A 138 -0.83 -6.48 -8.17
C ILE A 138 -0.53 -7.95 -7.87
N ALA A 139 -0.77 -8.84 -8.83
CA ALA A 139 -0.50 -10.27 -8.69
C ALA A 139 1.00 -10.52 -8.45
N ARG A 140 1.89 -9.84 -9.19
CA ARG A 140 3.35 -9.91 -9.00
C ARG A 140 3.78 -9.37 -7.63
N GLU A 141 3.13 -8.32 -7.15
CA GLU A 141 3.35 -7.77 -5.81
C GLU A 141 2.94 -8.71 -4.68
N LEU A 142 1.82 -9.39 -4.87
CA LEU A 142 1.33 -10.38 -3.92
C LEU A 142 2.01 -11.74 -4.09
N GLY A 143 2.73 -11.97 -5.19
CA GLY A 143 3.35 -13.23 -5.60
C GLY A 143 2.33 -14.31 -5.95
N ILE A 144 1.23 -13.93 -6.59
CA ILE A 144 0.21 -14.84 -7.10
C ILE A 144 0.58 -15.18 -8.56
N PRO A 145 0.92 -16.44 -8.88
CA PRO A 145 1.46 -16.80 -10.19
C PRO A 145 0.38 -16.94 -11.27
N ASN A 146 -0.82 -17.41 -10.91
CA ASN A 146 -1.90 -17.60 -11.88
C ASN A 146 -2.76 -16.34 -11.97
N VAL A 147 -2.92 -15.81 -13.18
CA VAL A 147 -3.72 -14.60 -13.45
C VAL A 147 -4.81 -14.93 -14.47
N LEU A 148 -6.05 -15.05 -14.00
CA LEU A 148 -7.23 -15.32 -14.81
C LEU A 148 -8.00 -14.01 -15.01
N CYS A 149 -8.00 -13.49 -16.24
CA CYS A 149 -8.54 -12.16 -16.51
C CYS A 149 -9.06 -11.96 -17.92
N THR A 150 -9.78 -10.86 -18.11
CA THR A 150 -10.21 -10.42 -19.45
C THR A 150 -8.99 -10.03 -20.27
N ARG A 151 -8.83 -10.64 -21.45
CA ARG A 151 -7.72 -10.37 -22.37
C ARG A 151 -8.17 -9.44 -23.49
N LEU A 152 -7.32 -8.47 -23.81
CA LEU A 152 -7.49 -7.65 -25.01
C LEU A 152 -6.77 -8.32 -26.19
N GLU A 153 -7.32 -8.17 -27.39
CA GLU A 153 -6.70 -8.70 -28.60
C GLU A 153 -5.55 -7.79 -29.04
N VAL A 154 -4.38 -8.39 -29.24
CA VAL A 154 -3.16 -7.72 -29.70
C VAL A 154 -2.74 -8.34 -31.02
N GLN A 155 -2.45 -7.51 -32.02
CA GLN A 155 -1.92 -7.91 -33.32
C GLN A 155 -0.73 -7.00 -33.66
N ASN A 156 0.39 -7.60 -34.06
CA ASN A 156 1.63 -6.88 -34.39
C ASN A 156 2.09 -5.91 -33.27
N GLY A 157 1.96 -6.32 -32.01
CA GLY A 157 2.32 -5.51 -30.84
C GLY A 157 1.39 -4.31 -30.56
N ARG A 158 0.23 -4.24 -31.22
CA ARG A 158 -0.76 -3.18 -31.05
C ARG A 158 -2.13 -3.72 -30.71
N LEU A 159 -2.86 -2.96 -29.91
CA LEU A 159 -4.21 -3.32 -29.47
C LEU A 159 -5.19 -3.09 -30.62
N THR A 160 -6.01 -4.10 -30.94
CA THR A 160 -7.01 -4.00 -32.02
C THR A 160 -8.25 -3.21 -31.59
N GLY A 161 -8.38 -2.99 -30.29
CA GLY A 161 -9.57 -2.42 -29.64
C GLY A 161 -10.69 -3.43 -29.40
N ARG A 162 -10.42 -4.73 -29.56
CA ARG A 162 -11.33 -5.83 -29.22
C ARG A 162 -10.84 -6.58 -27.99
N HIS A 163 -11.75 -7.33 -27.35
CA HIS A 163 -11.42 -8.26 -26.28
C HIS A 163 -11.62 -9.70 -26.74
N LEU A 164 -10.87 -10.63 -26.14
CA LEU A 164 -11.00 -12.06 -26.40
C LEU A 164 -12.13 -12.66 -25.54
N TRP A 165 -12.84 -13.65 -26.10
CA TRP A 165 -13.91 -14.37 -25.44
C TRP A 165 -13.39 -15.73 -24.91
N PRO A 166 -13.83 -16.23 -23.75
CA PRO A 166 -14.77 -15.62 -22.80
C PRO A 166 -14.17 -14.49 -21.95
N THR A 167 -15.01 -13.52 -21.59
CA THR A 167 -14.67 -12.50 -20.59
C THR A 167 -14.75 -13.10 -19.19
N VAL A 168 -13.85 -12.69 -18.30
CA VAL A 168 -13.75 -13.23 -16.93
C VAL A 168 -14.70 -12.46 -16.00
N TYR A 169 -16.00 -12.57 -16.27
CA TYR A 169 -17.05 -11.85 -15.54
C TYR A 169 -18.21 -12.76 -15.19
N GLY A 170 -18.68 -12.70 -13.94
CA GLY A 170 -19.72 -13.56 -13.41
C GLY A 170 -19.46 -15.04 -13.69
N GLY A 171 -20.29 -15.67 -14.53
CA GLY A 171 -20.11 -17.06 -14.95
C GLY A 171 -18.75 -17.35 -15.61
N GLY A 172 -18.15 -16.37 -16.30
CA GLY A 172 -16.82 -16.50 -16.89
C GLY A 172 -15.71 -16.68 -15.85
N LYS A 173 -15.86 -16.13 -14.64
CA LYS A 173 -14.94 -16.39 -13.52
C LYS A 173 -15.01 -17.85 -13.08
N ALA A 174 -16.23 -18.39 -12.96
CA ALA A 174 -16.45 -19.80 -12.62
C ALA A 174 -15.85 -20.75 -13.67
N MET A 175 -16.00 -20.42 -14.96
CA MET A 175 -15.39 -21.18 -16.05
C MET A 175 -13.86 -21.16 -15.98
N ALA A 176 -13.25 -19.98 -15.83
CA ALA A 176 -11.80 -19.83 -15.75
C ALA A 176 -11.21 -20.59 -14.55
N ALA A 177 -11.88 -20.53 -13.38
CA ALA A 177 -11.46 -21.28 -12.20
C ALA A 177 -11.55 -22.80 -12.42
N ARG A 178 -12.61 -23.30 -13.09
CA ARG A 178 -12.74 -24.72 -13.44
C ARG A 178 -11.66 -25.19 -14.43
N GLU A 179 -11.32 -24.34 -15.39
CA GLU A 179 -10.25 -24.64 -16.36
C GLU A 179 -8.90 -24.75 -15.67
N LEU A 180 -8.55 -23.77 -14.81
CA LEU A 180 -7.33 -23.83 -14.01
C LEU A 180 -7.33 -25.07 -13.09
N ALA A 181 -8.48 -25.37 -12.49
CA ALA A 181 -8.61 -26.52 -11.60
C ALA A 181 -8.34 -27.85 -12.31
N ARG A 182 -8.86 -28.03 -13.53
CA ARG A 182 -8.55 -29.20 -14.35
C ARG A 182 -7.08 -29.25 -14.74
N ALA A 183 -6.49 -28.11 -15.11
CA ALA A 183 -5.10 -28.04 -15.57
C ALA A 183 -4.08 -28.34 -14.46
N GLN A 184 -4.37 -27.96 -13.22
CA GLN A 184 -3.43 -28.08 -12.08
C GLN A 184 -3.89 -29.07 -11.01
N GLY A 185 -4.94 -29.86 -11.26
CA GLY A 185 -5.43 -30.87 -10.31
C GLY A 185 -5.99 -30.27 -9.01
N ILE A 186 -6.67 -29.12 -9.11
CA ILE A 186 -7.27 -28.43 -7.96
C ILE A 186 -8.64 -29.01 -7.65
N ASP A 187 -8.87 -29.38 -6.39
CA ASP A 187 -10.19 -29.71 -5.87
C ASP A 187 -10.94 -28.45 -5.45
N LEU A 188 -11.91 -28.04 -6.26
CA LEU A 188 -12.75 -26.87 -5.97
C LEU A 188 -13.55 -27.04 -4.67
N ALA A 189 -13.93 -28.26 -4.28
CA ALA A 189 -14.68 -28.51 -3.04
C ALA A 189 -13.85 -28.26 -1.78
N GLN A 190 -12.53 -28.15 -1.88
CA GLN A 190 -11.65 -27.74 -0.77
C GLN A 190 -11.12 -26.31 -0.93
N SER A 191 -11.37 -25.70 -2.09
CA SER A 191 -10.81 -24.41 -2.48
C SER A 191 -11.55 -23.21 -1.90
N TYR A 192 -10.87 -22.07 -1.90
CA TYR A 192 -11.34 -20.79 -1.38
C TYR A 192 -11.58 -19.80 -2.51
N PHE A 193 -12.61 -18.97 -2.38
CA PHE A 193 -12.80 -17.83 -3.27
C PHE A 193 -13.19 -16.56 -2.50
N TYR A 194 -12.43 -15.50 -2.72
CA TYR A 194 -12.60 -14.18 -2.10
C TYR A 194 -13.15 -13.20 -3.13
N THR A 195 -14.26 -12.53 -2.81
CA THR A 195 -14.90 -11.52 -3.68
C THR A 195 -15.81 -10.59 -2.88
N ASP A 196 -15.99 -9.36 -3.35
CA ASP A 196 -16.95 -8.37 -2.83
C ASP A 196 -18.28 -8.37 -3.59
N SER A 197 -18.34 -9.00 -4.77
CA SER A 197 -19.44 -8.85 -5.71
C SER A 197 -20.38 -10.06 -5.73
N HIS A 198 -21.68 -9.77 -5.69
CA HIS A 198 -22.75 -10.74 -5.95
C HIS A 198 -22.73 -11.31 -7.38
N GLU A 199 -22.02 -10.68 -8.33
CA GLU A 199 -21.93 -11.17 -9.70
C GLU A 199 -21.13 -12.48 -9.77
N ASP A 200 -20.25 -12.70 -8.80
CA ASP A 200 -19.39 -13.88 -8.71
C ASP A 200 -20.03 -15.04 -7.94
N LEU A 201 -21.34 -14.98 -7.67
CA LEU A 201 -22.10 -16.09 -7.08
C LEU A 201 -21.83 -17.44 -7.77
N PRO A 202 -21.73 -17.53 -9.12
CA PRO A 202 -21.42 -18.80 -9.77
C PRO A 202 -20.07 -19.40 -9.37
N LEU A 203 -19.07 -18.59 -9.00
CA LEU A 203 -17.78 -19.09 -8.52
C LEU A 203 -17.83 -19.38 -7.01
N LEU A 204 -18.55 -18.57 -6.22
CA LEU A 204 -18.79 -18.84 -4.80
C LEU A 204 -19.53 -20.17 -4.57
N GLU A 205 -20.40 -20.57 -5.49
CA GLU A 205 -21.20 -21.80 -5.38
C GLU A 205 -20.43 -23.08 -5.69
N ILE A 206 -19.34 -22.99 -6.45
CA ILE A 206 -18.59 -24.18 -6.89
C ILE A 206 -17.39 -24.47 -5.98
N VAL A 207 -16.97 -23.48 -5.19
CA VAL A 207 -15.91 -23.67 -4.20
C VAL A 207 -16.50 -24.14 -2.87
N GLY A 208 -15.77 -24.98 -2.14
CA GLY A 208 -16.24 -25.42 -0.82
C GLY A 208 -16.05 -24.38 0.29
N ARG A 209 -15.20 -23.37 0.07
CA ARG A 209 -14.90 -22.32 1.07
C ARG A 209 -15.14 -20.92 0.50
N PRO A 210 -16.40 -20.51 0.29
CA PRO A 210 -16.73 -19.16 -0.16
C PRO A 210 -16.39 -18.12 0.92
N ARG A 211 -15.66 -17.07 0.55
CA ARG A 211 -15.20 -16.01 1.47
C ARG A 211 -15.63 -14.62 0.99
N PRO A 212 -16.91 -14.24 1.17
CA PRO A 212 -17.38 -12.89 0.90
C PRO A 212 -16.51 -11.85 1.63
N THR A 213 -15.82 -11.02 0.87
CA THR A 213 -14.81 -10.08 1.38
C THR A 213 -15.20 -8.68 0.95
N ASN A 214 -15.45 -7.79 1.91
CA ASN A 214 -16.06 -6.48 1.70
C ASN A 214 -17.41 -6.53 0.95
N PRO A 215 -18.30 -7.50 1.22
CA PRO A 215 -19.42 -7.79 0.33
C PRO A 215 -20.35 -6.59 0.15
N ASN A 216 -20.77 -6.39 -1.10
CA ASN A 216 -21.85 -5.47 -1.43
C ASN A 216 -23.16 -5.90 -0.74
N ARG A 217 -24.18 -5.02 -0.74
CA ARG A 217 -25.43 -5.29 0.00
C ARG A 217 -26.11 -6.61 -0.39
N ARG A 218 -26.10 -6.95 -1.68
CA ARG A 218 -26.72 -8.18 -2.20
C ARG A 218 -25.93 -9.42 -1.78
N LEU A 219 -24.60 -9.39 -1.93
CA LEU A 219 -23.74 -10.50 -1.50
C LEU A 219 -23.77 -10.68 0.02
N ALA A 220 -23.88 -9.60 0.79
CA ALA A 220 -24.01 -9.67 2.24
C ALA A 220 -25.32 -10.37 2.67
N ALA A 221 -26.43 -10.09 1.98
CA ALA A 221 -27.70 -10.78 2.22
C ALA A 221 -27.59 -12.28 1.90
N VAL A 222 -26.98 -12.64 0.76
CA VAL A 222 -26.77 -14.04 0.40
C VAL A 222 -25.84 -14.75 1.38
N ALA A 223 -24.76 -14.08 1.80
CA ALA A 223 -23.83 -14.63 2.79
C ALA A 223 -24.53 -14.89 4.13
N ALA A 224 -25.40 -13.99 4.58
CA ALA A 224 -26.18 -14.17 5.80
C ALA A 224 -27.16 -15.35 5.68
N LEU A 225 -27.86 -15.48 4.55
CA LEU A 225 -28.78 -16.58 4.30
C LEU A 225 -28.08 -17.94 4.22
N ARG A 226 -26.86 -17.99 3.65
CA ARG A 226 -26.09 -19.24 3.45
C ARG A 226 -25.10 -19.54 4.57
N GLY A 227 -25.02 -18.69 5.60
CA GLY A 227 -24.03 -18.83 6.67
C GLY A 227 -22.57 -18.70 6.21
N TRP A 228 -22.32 -18.00 5.10
CA TRP A 228 -20.94 -17.80 4.61
C TRP A 228 -20.18 -16.79 5.47
N PRO A 229 -18.93 -17.08 5.86
CA PRO A 229 -18.14 -16.18 6.71
C PRO A 229 -17.73 -14.92 5.93
N ALA A 230 -18.53 -13.86 6.10
CA ALA A 230 -18.27 -12.57 5.50
C ALA A 230 -17.27 -11.75 6.34
N ARG A 231 -16.33 -11.06 5.67
CA ARG A 231 -15.37 -10.16 6.32
C ARG A 231 -15.46 -8.76 5.71
N ARG A 232 -15.18 -7.73 6.51
CA ARG A 232 -15.05 -6.34 6.05
C ARG A 232 -13.73 -5.76 6.55
N PHE A 233 -12.92 -5.25 5.64
CA PHE A 233 -11.65 -4.58 5.89
C PHE A 233 -11.87 -3.07 5.92
N THR A 234 -11.27 -2.41 6.89
CA THR A 234 -11.42 -0.96 7.12
C THR A 234 -10.09 -0.21 7.11
N THR A 235 -8.97 -0.92 6.94
CA THR A 235 -7.60 -0.38 6.94
C THR A 235 -7.26 0.46 5.70
N ARG A 236 -8.08 0.38 4.66
CA ARG A 236 -7.99 1.15 3.42
C ARG A 236 -9.39 1.61 3.01
N GLY A 237 -9.43 2.65 2.16
CA GLY A 237 -10.67 3.26 1.67
C GLY A 237 -10.79 4.72 2.07
N THR A 238 -12.02 5.23 2.11
CA THR A 238 -12.30 6.61 2.50
C THR A 238 -12.30 6.72 4.03
N PRO A 239 -11.46 7.59 4.62
CA PRO A 239 -11.41 7.76 6.07
C PRO A 239 -12.73 8.33 6.59
N GLY A 240 -13.16 7.88 7.77
CA GLY A 240 -14.29 8.48 8.47
C GLY A 240 -13.93 9.84 9.07
N LEU A 241 -14.94 10.61 9.49
CA LEU A 241 -14.73 11.90 10.15
C LEU A 241 -13.83 11.76 11.39
N VAL A 242 -14.05 10.72 12.19
CA VAL A 242 -13.23 10.42 13.36
C VAL A 242 -11.77 10.17 12.96
N ASP A 243 -11.50 9.41 11.89
CA ASP A 243 -10.14 9.14 11.44
C ASP A 243 -9.41 10.42 11.00
N VAL A 244 -10.12 11.31 10.31
CA VAL A 244 -9.59 12.61 9.87
C VAL A 244 -9.27 13.50 11.07
N VAL A 245 -10.18 13.63 12.02
CA VAL A 245 -9.97 14.42 13.24
C VAL A 245 -8.80 13.85 14.04
N ARG A 246 -8.81 12.54 14.28
CA ARG A 246 -7.77 11.80 15.01
C ARG A 246 -6.38 12.04 14.40
N SER A 247 -6.26 11.85 13.09
CA SER A 247 -4.99 12.02 12.37
C SER A 247 -4.53 13.48 12.38
N SER A 248 -5.46 14.43 12.26
CA SER A 248 -5.15 15.86 12.29
C SER A 248 -4.66 16.30 13.67
N LEU A 249 -5.33 15.86 14.74
CA LEU A 249 -4.91 16.13 16.11
C LEU A 249 -3.53 15.54 16.42
N ALA A 250 -3.26 14.30 15.98
CA ALA A 250 -1.96 13.67 16.13
C ALA A 250 -0.84 14.50 15.49
N LEU A 251 -1.04 15.00 14.25
CA LEU A 251 -0.06 15.85 13.58
C LEU A 251 0.06 17.23 14.21
N ALA A 252 -1.07 17.86 14.57
CA ALA A 252 -1.13 19.19 15.18
C ALA A 252 -0.51 19.23 16.58
N SER A 253 -0.45 18.09 17.28
CA SER A 253 0.15 17.97 18.62
C SER A 253 1.63 18.37 18.67
N ILE A 254 2.31 18.50 17.53
CA ILE A 254 3.67 19.04 17.47
C ILE A 254 3.75 20.46 18.05
N VAL A 255 2.74 21.31 17.84
CA VAL A 255 2.74 22.70 18.31
C VAL A 255 2.74 22.79 19.84
N PRO A 256 1.77 22.19 20.57
CA PRO A 256 1.81 22.21 22.03
C PRO A 256 3.02 21.45 22.59
N SER A 257 3.51 20.41 21.91
CA SER A 257 4.71 19.69 22.35
C SER A 257 5.96 20.56 22.33
N PHE A 258 6.15 21.37 21.28
CA PHE A 258 7.26 22.31 21.20
C PHE A 258 7.08 23.51 22.15
N ALA A 259 5.85 23.95 22.40
CA ALA A 259 5.57 24.98 23.41
C ALA A 259 5.94 24.48 24.83
N LEU A 260 5.59 23.23 25.17
CA LEU A 260 6.00 22.61 26.43
C LEU A 260 7.52 22.41 26.52
N GLY A 261 8.16 22.01 25.41
CA GLY A 261 9.62 21.91 25.32
C GLY A 261 10.34 23.22 25.60
N ALA A 262 9.75 24.37 25.26
CA ALA A 262 10.36 25.68 25.52
C ALA A 262 10.58 25.96 27.02
N VAL A 263 9.76 25.38 27.91
CA VAL A 263 9.85 25.59 29.38
C VAL A 263 11.22 25.20 29.94
N PRO A 264 11.70 23.94 29.84
CA PRO A 264 13.06 23.61 30.26
C PRO A 264 14.14 24.27 29.41
N GLY A 265 13.86 24.62 28.14
CA GLY A 265 14.79 25.35 27.29
C GLY A 265 15.18 26.72 27.86
N VAL A 266 14.18 27.45 28.37
CA VAL A 266 14.35 28.74 29.03
C VAL A 266 14.95 28.58 30.42
N LEU A 267 14.53 27.56 31.18
CA LEU A 267 15.02 27.33 32.55
C LEU A 267 16.47 26.84 32.60
N ASN A 268 16.84 25.89 31.72
CA ASN A 268 18.16 25.25 31.71
C ASN A 268 19.14 25.90 30.71
N TRP A 269 18.70 26.92 29.95
CA TRP A 269 19.46 27.51 28.84
C TRP A 269 19.99 26.48 27.83
N SER A 270 19.27 25.37 27.66
CA SER A 270 19.69 24.24 26.83
C SER A 270 18.70 24.02 25.69
N ARG A 271 19.14 24.34 24.46
CA ARG A 271 18.40 23.99 23.23
C ARG A 271 18.19 22.47 23.14
N ARG A 272 19.14 21.68 23.62
CA ARG A 272 19.08 20.22 23.58
C ARG A 272 17.96 19.69 24.46
N ASP A 273 17.81 20.22 25.68
CA ASP A 273 16.75 19.82 26.61
C ASP A 273 15.38 20.19 26.09
N MET A 274 15.26 21.40 25.51
CA MET A 274 14.03 21.85 24.86
C MET A 274 13.58 20.89 23.75
N VAL A 275 14.49 20.56 22.83
CA VAL A 275 14.19 19.66 21.71
C VAL A 275 13.87 18.26 22.23
N ASN A 276 14.62 17.74 23.19
CA ASN A 276 14.42 16.40 23.75
C ASN A 276 13.03 16.28 24.42
N LEU A 277 12.59 17.27 25.19
CA LEU A 277 11.25 17.27 25.77
C LEU A 277 10.18 17.40 24.68
N ALA A 278 10.38 18.29 23.70
CA ALA A 278 9.43 18.51 22.62
C ALA A 278 9.19 17.24 21.78
N ILE A 279 10.26 16.56 21.36
CA ILE A 279 10.14 15.34 20.56
C ILE A 279 9.59 14.17 21.38
N THR A 280 9.98 14.04 22.65
CA THR A 280 9.38 13.01 23.55
C THR A 280 7.88 13.24 23.68
N THR A 281 7.47 14.48 24.00
CA THR A 281 6.05 14.83 24.17
C THR A 281 5.28 14.62 22.88
N TRP A 282 5.83 15.02 21.73
CA TRP A 282 5.18 14.83 20.44
C TRP A 282 5.01 13.34 20.12
N GLY A 283 6.04 12.53 20.37
CA GLY A 283 5.97 11.08 20.22
C GLY A 283 4.87 10.45 21.09
N GLU A 284 4.83 10.79 22.39
CA GLU A 284 3.83 10.28 23.34
C GLU A 284 2.41 10.71 22.98
N VAL A 285 2.17 12.03 22.93
CA VAL A 285 0.84 12.60 22.70
C VAL A 285 0.35 12.30 21.29
N GLY A 286 1.22 12.44 20.29
CA GLY A 286 0.83 12.21 18.90
C GLY A 286 0.49 10.75 18.62
N THR A 287 1.23 9.78 19.17
CA THR A 287 0.88 8.36 19.00
C THR A 287 -0.40 7.97 19.75
N ALA A 288 -0.60 8.50 20.97
CA ALA A 288 -1.83 8.31 21.73
C ALA A 288 -3.05 8.89 20.98
N LEU A 289 -2.95 10.13 20.51
CA LEU A 289 -4.00 10.77 19.70
C LEU A 289 -4.25 9.99 18.42
N ALA A 290 -3.21 9.47 17.75
CA ALA A 290 -3.36 8.67 16.54
C ALA A 290 -3.99 7.29 16.78
N GLY A 291 -4.15 6.85 18.04
CA GLY A 291 -4.58 5.50 18.40
C GLY A 291 -3.57 4.43 17.99
N VAL A 292 -2.27 4.77 18.00
CA VAL A 292 -1.20 3.87 17.57
C VAL A 292 -0.72 3.04 18.76
N HIS A 293 -0.84 1.73 18.64
CA HIS A 293 -0.25 0.77 19.57
C HIS A 293 1.02 0.17 18.96
N LEU A 294 2.15 0.40 19.62
CA LEU A 294 3.44 -0.10 19.16
C LEU A 294 3.72 -1.47 19.78
N GLN A 295 4.12 -2.41 18.94
CA GLN A 295 4.81 -3.63 19.36
C GLN A 295 6.28 -3.44 19.04
N VAL A 296 7.11 -3.36 20.08
CA VAL A 296 8.55 -3.12 19.94
C VAL A 296 9.29 -4.41 20.28
N HIS A 297 10.18 -4.82 19.39
CA HIS A 297 11.06 -5.95 19.59
C HIS A 297 12.50 -5.44 19.54
N GLY A 298 13.33 -5.84 20.50
CA GLY A 298 14.73 -5.39 20.57
C GLY A 298 14.89 -3.92 20.97
N GLU A 299 14.06 -3.43 21.91
CA GLU A 299 14.10 -2.03 22.37
C GLU A 299 15.47 -1.64 22.95
N GLU A 300 16.19 -2.60 23.54
CA GLU A 300 17.54 -2.44 24.05
C GLU A 300 18.53 -1.94 22.99
N HIS A 301 18.33 -2.27 21.71
CA HIS A 301 19.19 -1.80 20.62
C HIS A 301 19.10 -0.28 20.43
N LEU A 302 17.96 0.34 20.77
CA LEU A 302 17.79 1.79 20.70
C LEU A 302 18.69 2.54 21.69
N TRP A 303 19.18 1.86 22.73
CA TRP A 303 19.92 2.46 23.83
C TRP A 303 21.34 1.91 23.99
N SER A 304 21.63 0.75 23.38
CA SER A 304 22.93 0.08 23.48
C SER A 304 24.12 0.94 23.02
N HIS A 305 23.95 1.71 21.94
CA HIS A 305 25.01 2.54 21.36
C HIS A 305 24.46 3.89 20.92
N ARG A 306 24.99 4.98 21.49
CA ARG A 306 24.70 6.36 21.07
C ARG A 306 25.97 7.21 21.19
N PRO A 307 26.30 8.06 20.20
CA PRO A 307 25.57 8.29 18.95
C PRO A 307 25.63 7.08 17.99
N ALA A 308 24.57 6.90 17.20
CA ALA A 308 24.46 5.88 16.16
C ALA A 308 23.70 6.42 14.95
N VAL A 309 23.78 5.72 13.81
CA VAL A 309 22.91 5.95 12.66
C VAL A 309 21.78 4.93 12.69
N PHE A 310 20.60 5.37 13.13
CA PHE A 310 19.37 4.60 13.06
C PHE A 310 18.82 4.61 11.64
N VAL A 311 18.69 3.44 11.03
CA VAL A 311 18.05 3.30 9.72
C VAL A 311 16.65 2.72 9.88
N PHE A 312 15.71 3.13 9.04
CA PHE A 312 14.34 2.62 9.08
C PHE A 312 13.74 2.53 7.68
N ASN A 313 12.78 1.62 7.51
CA ASN A 313 12.03 1.49 6.26
C ASN A 313 11.00 2.62 6.19
N HIS A 314 11.04 3.44 5.14
CA HIS A 314 10.11 4.56 5.04
C HIS A 314 8.79 4.09 4.43
N GLN A 315 7.83 3.70 5.27
CA GLN A 315 6.55 3.13 4.82
C GLN A 315 5.35 4.04 5.09
N SER A 316 5.46 5.02 6.00
CA SER A 316 4.31 5.85 6.38
C SER A 316 4.64 7.34 6.51
N ALA A 317 3.57 8.15 6.55
CA ALA A 317 3.69 9.56 6.88
C ALA A 317 3.95 9.79 8.37
N ILE A 318 3.58 8.83 9.22
CA ILE A 318 3.75 8.93 10.68
C ILE A 318 5.10 8.43 11.15
N ASP A 319 6.00 7.97 10.27
CA ASP A 319 7.29 7.36 10.67
C ASP A 319 8.08 8.26 11.62
N MET A 320 8.13 9.57 11.37
CA MET A 320 8.83 10.51 12.25
C MET A 320 8.20 10.58 13.65
N LEU A 321 6.87 10.53 13.73
CA LEU A 321 6.14 10.50 15.00
C LEU A 321 6.47 9.22 15.79
N LEU A 322 6.57 8.08 15.12
CA LEU A 322 6.97 6.81 15.74
C LEU A 322 8.43 6.86 16.22
N LEU A 323 9.33 7.43 15.43
CA LEU A 323 10.74 7.60 15.79
C LEU A 323 10.91 8.53 16.99
N CYS A 324 10.12 9.60 17.10
CA CYS A 324 10.08 10.46 18.28
C CYS A 324 9.66 9.68 19.54
N LYS A 325 8.64 8.81 19.42
CA LYS A 325 8.17 7.94 20.52
C LYS A 325 9.23 6.92 20.95
N LEU A 326 9.96 6.33 20.00
CA LEU A 326 10.96 5.28 20.25
C LEU A 326 12.31 5.85 20.73
N LEU A 327 12.87 6.83 20.01
CA LEU A 327 14.22 7.33 20.26
C LEU A 327 14.29 8.38 21.38
N ARG A 328 13.20 9.13 21.58
CA ARG A 328 12.91 10.11 22.65
C ARG A 328 13.86 11.31 22.78
N ARG A 329 15.18 11.13 22.64
CA ARG A 329 16.20 12.16 22.86
C ARG A 329 17.42 11.94 21.99
N ASP A 330 18.23 13.00 21.86
CA ASP A 330 19.60 12.94 21.35
C ASP A 330 19.72 12.38 19.92
N PHE A 331 18.77 12.73 19.06
CA PHE A 331 18.83 12.39 17.64
C PHE A 331 18.41 13.56 16.77
N VAL A 332 18.90 13.58 15.53
CA VAL A 332 18.45 14.51 14.48
C VAL A 332 18.01 13.74 13.24
N GLY A 333 16.96 14.22 12.59
CA GLY A 333 16.44 13.60 11.38
C GLY A 333 17.13 14.07 10.11
N VAL A 334 17.15 13.19 9.11
CA VAL A 334 17.53 13.57 7.73
C VAL A 334 16.26 13.65 6.88
N ALA A 335 15.93 14.85 6.41
CA ALA A 335 14.70 15.12 5.67
C ALA A 335 14.97 15.70 4.27
N LYS A 336 13.95 15.63 3.40
CA LYS A 336 14.00 16.26 2.08
C LYS A 336 13.96 17.79 2.21
N GLN A 337 14.67 18.52 1.35
CA GLN A 337 14.71 19.98 1.39
C GLN A 337 13.31 20.63 1.37
N GLU A 338 12.36 20.06 0.64
CA GLU A 338 10.99 20.57 0.52
C GLU A 338 10.20 20.46 1.84
N ALA A 339 10.59 19.57 2.75
CA ALA A 339 9.95 19.45 4.06
C ALA A 339 10.11 20.74 4.88
N ARG A 340 11.17 21.52 4.62
CA ARG A 340 11.40 22.82 5.25
C ARG A 340 10.32 23.86 4.90
N ARG A 341 9.64 23.71 3.76
CA ARG A 341 8.58 24.63 3.31
C ARG A 341 7.22 24.37 3.98
N ASN A 342 7.08 23.27 4.72
CA ASN A 342 5.83 22.99 5.42
C ASN A 342 5.68 23.96 6.61
N PRO A 343 4.56 24.70 6.72
CA PRO A 343 4.39 25.72 7.75
C PRO A 343 4.29 25.14 9.17
N LEU A 344 3.85 23.88 9.30
CA LEU A 344 3.72 23.19 10.59
C LEU A 344 5.03 22.50 10.98
N PHE A 345 5.60 21.68 10.10
CA PHE A 345 6.76 20.85 10.41
C PHE A 345 8.10 21.53 10.17
N GLY A 346 8.17 22.47 9.22
CA GLY A 346 9.41 23.13 8.80
C GLY A 346 10.12 23.85 9.96
N PRO A 347 9.44 24.75 10.69
CA PRO A 347 10.02 25.46 11.83
C PRO A 347 10.46 24.49 12.95
N ALA A 348 9.61 23.52 13.30
CA ALA A 348 9.90 22.53 14.34
C ALA A 348 11.14 21.68 13.99
N PHE A 349 11.24 21.20 12.74
CA PHE A 349 12.37 20.42 12.28
C PHE A 349 13.66 21.23 12.19
N ALA A 350 13.59 22.50 11.77
CA ALA A 350 14.74 23.40 11.80
C ALA A 350 15.23 23.61 13.25
N LEU A 351 14.31 23.84 14.18
CA LEU A 351 14.61 24.00 15.60
C LEU A 351 15.22 22.73 16.21
N ALA A 352 14.76 21.55 15.78
CA ALA A 352 15.33 20.25 16.17
C ALA A 352 16.70 19.94 15.54
N GLY A 353 17.18 20.76 14.60
CA GLY A 353 18.47 20.55 13.94
C GLY A 353 18.44 19.50 12.81
N THR A 354 17.26 19.23 12.23
CA THR A 354 17.09 18.33 11.10
C THR A 354 18.00 18.72 9.93
N VAL A 355 18.71 17.74 9.38
CA VAL A 355 19.56 17.91 8.20
C VAL A 355 18.70 17.80 6.96
N PHE A 356 18.55 18.90 6.23
CA PHE A 356 17.81 18.94 4.98
C PHE A 356 18.74 18.66 3.79
N ILE A 357 18.41 17.64 3.00
CA ILE A 357 19.22 17.21 1.86
C ILE A 357 18.39 17.36 0.57
N ASP A 358 19.01 17.96 -0.45
CA ASP A 358 18.53 17.90 -1.83
C ASP A 358 18.93 16.55 -2.44
N ARG A 359 17.92 15.78 -2.86
CA ARG A 359 18.10 14.41 -3.36
C ARG A 359 18.37 14.36 -4.87
N PHE A 360 18.27 15.48 -5.58
CA PHE A 360 18.43 15.56 -7.03
C PHE A 360 19.84 15.98 -7.47
N ASP A 361 20.65 16.55 -6.57
CA ASP A 361 22.04 16.94 -6.87
C ASP A 361 23.04 15.86 -6.41
N ARG A 362 23.36 14.93 -7.33
CA ARG A 362 24.36 13.87 -7.10
C ARG A 362 25.78 14.41 -6.94
N GLN A 363 26.12 15.58 -7.50
CA GLN A 363 27.49 16.10 -7.49
C GLN A 363 27.85 16.75 -6.14
N ARG A 364 26.86 17.22 -5.36
CA ARG A 364 27.07 17.79 -4.02
C ARG A 364 26.78 16.82 -2.86
N ALA A 365 26.45 15.56 -3.14
CA ALA A 365 25.95 14.61 -2.16
C ALA A 365 26.90 14.45 -0.95
N ILE A 366 28.22 14.39 -1.14
CA ILE A 366 29.19 14.21 -0.04
C ILE A 366 29.26 15.46 0.84
N ALA A 367 29.26 16.66 0.24
CA ALA A 367 29.28 17.91 1.00
C ALA A 367 27.99 18.11 1.82
N ALA A 368 26.86 17.65 1.29
CA ALA A 368 25.57 17.66 1.98
C ALA A 368 25.52 16.74 3.22
N LEU A 369 26.44 15.78 3.37
CA LEU A 369 26.54 14.92 4.55
C LEU A 369 27.33 15.55 5.70
N ARG A 370 28.10 16.63 5.47
CA ARG A 370 28.96 17.26 6.49
C ARG A 370 28.19 17.67 7.76
N PRO A 371 27.01 18.32 7.68
CA PRO A 371 26.25 18.68 8.88
C PRO A 371 25.81 17.45 9.69
N ALA A 372 25.47 16.36 9.02
CA ALA A 372 25.07 15.11 9.68
C ALA A 372 26.25 14.45 10.40
N ILE A 373 27.43 14.40 9.76
CA ILE A 373 28.66 13.90 10.40
C ILE A 373 29.06 14.78 11.60
N ALA A 374 28.92 16.10 11.49
CA ALA A 374 29.17 17.02 12.61
C ALA A 374 28.22 16.77 13.77
N ALA A 375 26.93 16.51 13.51
CA ALA A 375 25.96 16.15 14.54
C ALA A 375 26.34 14.85 15.27
N LEU A 376 26.77 13.82 14.52
CA LEU A 376 27.30 12.57 15.11
C LEU A 376 28.48 12.83 16.03
N LYS A 377 29.47 13.63 15.58
CA LYS A 377 30.64 13.98 16.40
C LYS A 377 30.30 14.84 17.62
N ALA A 378 29.19 15.58 17.57
CA ALA A 378 28.65 16.33 18.70
C ALA A 378 27.82 15.46 19.67
N GLY A 379 27.78 14.14 19.48
CA GLY A 379 27.07 13.20 20.35
C GLY A 379 25.58 13.03 20.05
N MET A 380 25.11 13.47 18.88
CA MET A 380 23.72 13.28 18.43
C MET A 380 23.63 12.08 17.51
N SER A 381 22.63 11.22 17.69
CA SER A 381 22.33 10.14 16.75
C SER A 381 21.67 10.69 15.47
N LEU A 382 21.71 9.93 14.39
CA LEU A 382 21.01 10.25 13.15
C LEU A 382 19.89 9.26 12.89
N VAL A 383 18.75 9.74 12.38
CA VAL A 383 17.71 8.86 11.83
C VAL A 383 17.54 9.11 10.34
N ILE A 384 17.60 8.05 9.54
CA ILE A 384 17.51 8.15 8.08
C ILE A 384 16.82 6.93 7.46
N ALA A 385 15.97 7.19 6.47
CA ALA A 385 15.48 6.17 5.56
C ALA A 385 16.45 5.99 4.38
N PRO A 386 17.18 4.86 4.27
CA PRO A 386 18.23 4.69 3.27
C PRO A 386 17.67 4.58 1.85
N GLU A 387 16.40 4.20 1.67
CA GLU A 387 15.71 4.16 0.37
C GLU A 387 15.57 5.58 -0.24
N GLY A 388 15.49 6.61 0.61
CA GLY A 388 15.38 8.00 0.17
C GLY A 388 14.03 8.37 -0.49
N THR A 389 13.05 7.48 -0.49
CA THR A 389 11.64 7.71 -0.85
C THR A 389 10.77 6.82 0.01
N ARG A 390 9.49 7.15 0.16
CA ARG A 390 8.55 6.27 0.87
C ARG A 390 8.20 5.09 -0.04
N SER A 391 8.32 3.88 0.49
CA SER A 391 7.98 2.65 -0.21
C SER A 391 6.47 2.40 -0.11
N PRO A 392 5.77 2.22 -1.24
CA PRO A 392 4.33 2.01 -1.23
C PRO A 392 3.94 0.58 -0.82
N THR A 393 4.92 -0.32 -0.71
CA THR A 393 4.74 -1.71 -0.34
C THR A 393 5.71 -2.12 0.77
N PRO A 394 5.46 -3.25 1.46
CA PRO A 394 6.37 -3.75 2.49
C PRO A 394 7.73 -4.24 1.97
N ARG A 395 7.92 -4.32 0.65
CA ARG A 395 9.18 -4.77 0.06
C ARG A 395 10.22 -3.68 0.15
N LEU A 396 11.42 -4.03 0.62
CA LEU A 396 12.54 -3.11 0.70
C LEU A 396 12.99 -2.68 -0.70
N GLY A 397 13.06 -1.37 -0.90
CA GLY A 397 13.70 -0.77 -2.07
C GLY A 397 15.23 -0.79 -1.99
N PRO A 398 15.91 -0.39 -3.06
CA PRO A 398 17.37 -0.29 -3.08
C PRO A 398 17.85 0.80 -2.12
N PHE A 399 18.81 0.46 -1.25
CA PHE A 399 19.38 1.41 -0.30
C PHE A 399 20.42 2.31 -0.96
N LYS A 400 20.35 3.61 -0.66
CA LYS A 400 21.39 4.57 -1.02
C LYS A 400 22.55 4.48 -0.03
N LYS A 401 23.76 4.78 -0.51
CA LYS A 401 25.01 4.69 0.27
C LYS A 401 25.14 5.75 1.39
N GLY A 402 24.29 6.77 1.40
CA GLY A 402 24.44 7.95 2.27
C GLY A 402 24.48 7.64 3.77
N ALA A 403 23.59 6.76 4.26
CA ALA A 403 23.57 6.36 5.67
C ALA A 403 24.89 5.73 6.13
N PHE A 404 25.47 4.87 5.28
CA PHE A 404 26.73 4.18 5.54
C PHE A 404 27.93 5.14 5.53
N HIS A 405 27.97 6.10 4.60
CA HIS A 405 29.01 7.14 4.59
C HIS A 405 28.94 8.02 5.84
N MET A 406 27.74 8.35 6.34
CA MET A 406 27.59 9.11 7.58
C MET A 406 28.07 8.32 8.79
N ALA A 407 27.72 7.03 8.88
CA ALA A 407 28.18 6.16 9.96
C ALA A 407 29.71 6.04 9.99
N MET A 408 30.33 5.76 8.84
CA MET A 408 31.79 5.70 8.71
C MET A 408 32.47 7.04 9.02
N GLY A 409 31.92 8.15 8.52
CA GLY A 409 32.48 9.49 8.77
C GLY A 409 32.34 9.98 10.21
N GLY A 410 31.31 9.50 10.92
CA GLY A 410 31.12 9.72 12.35
C GLY A 410 31.84 8.73 13.26
N GLY A 411 32.32 7.60 12.73
CA GLY A 411 32.92 6.53 13.53
C GLY A 411 31.92 5.83 14.45
N VAL A 412 30.65 5.73 14.03
CA VAL A 412 29.53 5.21 14.84
C VAL A 412 28.88 3.99 14.19
N PRO A 413 28.21 3.12 14.96
CA PRO A 413 27.49 1.98 14.41
C PRO A 413 26.20 2.39 13.68
N ILE A 414 25.68 1.45 12.87
CA ILE A 414 24.34 1.51 12.30
C ILE A 414 23.42 0.60 13.13
N VAL A 415 22.24 1.10 13.47
CA VAL A 415 21.18 0.32 14.13
C VAL A 415 19.99 0.23 13.16
N PRO A 416 19.63 -0.98 12.67
CA PRO A 416 18.58 -1.18 11.68
C PRO A 416 17.15 -1.22 12.24
#